data_AF-A0A833G093-F1
#
_entry.id   AF-A0A833G093-F1
#
_cell.length_a   1.000
_cell.length_b   1.000
_cell.length_c   1.000
_cell.angle_alpha   90.00
_cell.angle_beta   90.00
_cell.angle_gamma   90.00
#
_symmetry.space_group_name_H-M   'P 1'
#
loop_
_entity.id
_entity.type
_entity.pdbx_description
1 polymer ?
#
loop_
_entity_poly.entity_id
_entity_poly.type
_entity_poly.pdbx_seq_one_letter_code
_entity_poly.pdbx_strand_id
1 'polypeptide(L)'
;MPLKAELHCHIEGAAAPELVLRQARAYGADPSPFIRDGAFVWHDFTSFLAAYDFSAGLFRSEEDYARLAEHYLTSLAREGAVYSEIFISPDHAVKAGLSPKAYADALGEGISRAGAKTGIEGRMIVVGLRHVGVDAVEKAARFAARSGNPLVTGFGMAGDERVGDLEDFVRAFEIAREAGLGITVHAGELMGWESVAAALDHIRPARIGHGVRAIENPDLVKRIADSGIVLECCPGSNVALGVFP
;
A
#
# COMPACT_ATOMS: atom_id res chain seq x y z
N MET A 1 -10.32 -19.23 -15.93
CA MET A 1 -10.48 -18.25 -14.82
C MET A 1 -10.20 -16.87 -15.39
N PRO A 2 -10.91 -15.81 -14.95
CA PRO A 2 -10.60 -14.45 -15.40
C PRO A 2 -9.17 -14.08 -14.98
N LEU A 3 -8.49 -13.32 -15.83
CA LEU A 3 -7.21 -12.69 -15.46
C LEU A 3 -7.47 -11.67 -14.36
N LYS A 4 -6.63 -11.66 -13.32
CA LYS A 4 -6.75 -10.75 -12.18
C LYS A 4 -5.53 -9.82 -12.11
N ALA A 5 -5.79 -8.58 -11.74
CA ALA A 5 -4.78 -7.61 -11.35
C ALA A 5 -5.12 -7.09 -9.96
N GLU A 6 -4.12 -6.98 -9.09
CA GLU A 6 -4.28 -6.37 -7.78
C GLU A 6 -3.59 -5.00 -7.75
N LEU A 7 -4.33 -3.95 -7.40
CA LEU A 7 -3.84 -2.58 -7.55
C LEU A 7 -3.68 -1.84 -6.22
N HIS A 8 -3.92 -2.53 -5.11
CA HIS A 8 -3.98 -1.92 -3.78
C HIS A 8 -3.56 -2.92 -2.72
N CYS A 9 -2.27 -2.92 -2.40
CA CYS A 9 -1.71 -3.77 -1.36
C CYS A 9 -0.49 -3.10 -0.72
N HIS A 10 -0.49 -2.94 0.60
CA HIS A 10 0.69 -2.49 1.35
C HIS A 10 1.60 -3.68 1.64
N ILE A 11 2.83 -3.65 1.13
CA ILE A 11 3.67 -4.85 1.09
C ILE A 11 4.00 -5.42 2.48
N GLU A 12 4.19 -4.57 3.49
CA GLU A 12 4.41 -5.01 4.87
C GLU A 12 3.19 -5.72 5.47
N GLY A 13 1.98 -5.27 5.10
CA GLY A 13 0.72 -5.90 5.49
C GLY A 13 0.43 -7.20 4.76
N ALA A 14 1.16 -7.47 3.68
CA ALA A 14 1.01 -8.65 2.84
C ALA A 14 1.83 -9.86 3.34
N ALA A 15 2.58 -9.70 4.42
CA ALA A 15 3.41 -10.74 5.00
C ALA A 15 2.56 -11.90 5.54
N ALA A 16 2.61 -13.04 4.86
CA ALA A 16 1.86 -14.22 5.27
C ALA A 16 2.35 -14.77 6.63
N PRO A 17 1.47 -15.34 7.48
CA PRO A 17 1.84 -15.82 8.81
C PRO A 17 3.06 -16.75 8.84
N GLU A 18 3.20 -17.65 7.86
CA GLU A 18 4.34 -18.57 7.78
C GLU A 18 5.67 -17.87 7.50
N LEU A 19 5.66 -16.75 6.77
CA LEU A 19 6.84 -15.92 6.54
C LEU A 19 7.19 -15.14 7.82
N VAL A 20 6.19 -14.58 8.49
CA VAL A 20 6.36 -13.87 9.77
C VAL A 20 6.92 -14.80 10.84
N LEU A 21 6.39 -16.02 10.98
CA LEU A 21 6.91 -17.04 11.89
C LEU A 21 8.38 -17.40 11.58
N ARG A 22 8.76 -17.42 10.30
CA ARG A 22 10.15 -17.68 9.88
C ARG A 22 11.07 -16.53 10.28
N GLN A 23 10.67 -15.28 10.05
CA GLN A 23 11.46 -14.12 10.44
C GLN A 23 11.54 -13.94 11.95
N ALA A 24 10.46 -14.22 12.68
CA ALA A 24 10.44 -14.19 14.14
C ALA A 24 11.49 -15.15 14.72
N ARG A 25 11.59 -16.37 14.19
CA ARG A 25 12.66 -17.32 14.59
C ARG A 25 14.05 -16.80 14.26
N ALA A 26 14.25 -16.20 13.08
CA ALA A 26 15.55 -15.68 12.66
C ALA A 26 16.02 -14.52 13.55
N TYR A 27 15.10 -13.69 14.04
CA TYR A 27 15.39 -12.51 14.86
C TYR A 27 15.15 -12.70 16.36
N GLY A 28 14.79 -13.91 16.81
CA GLY A 28 14.52 -14.19 18.22
C GLY A 28 13.33 -13.42 18.80
N ALA A 29 12.32 -13.13 17.98
CA ALA A 29 11.09 -12.47 18.40
C ALA A 29 9.99 -13.50 18.75
N ASP A 30 9.09 -13.14 19.67
CA ASP A 30 7.95 -13.97 20.06
C ASP A 30 6.68 -13.58 19.27
N PRO A 31 6.19 -14.44 18.35
CA PRO A 31 4.98 -14.18 17.58
C PRO A 31 3.69 -14.63 18.28
N SER A 32 3.76 -15.28 19.45
CA SER A 32 2.61 -15.89 20.10
C SER A 32 1.46 -14.93 20.48
N PRO A 33 1.69 -13.61 20.72
CA PRO A 33 0.60 -12.68 20.92
C PRO A 33 -0.21 -12.38 19.65
N PHE A 34 0.40 -12.54 18.47
CA PHE A 34 -0.13 -12.05 17.19
C PHE A 34 -0.50 -13.17 16.22
N ILE A 35 0.05 -14.37 16.38
CA ILE A 35 -0.22 -15.52 15.51
C ILE A 35 -0.61 -16.74 16.35
N ARG A 36 -1.76 -17.33 16.04
CA ARG A 36 -2.25 -18.58 16.61
C ARG A 36 -2.76 -19.49 15.49
N ASP A 37 -2.41 -20.78 15.57
CA ASP A 37 -2.85 -21.80 14.59
C ASP A 37 -2.57 -21.42 13.12
N GLY A 38 -1.48 -20.69 12.87
CA GLY A 38 -1.08 -20.27 11.53
C GLY A 38 -1.85 -19.07 10.96
N ALA A 39 -2.69 -18.40 11.77
CA ALA A 39 -3.39 -17.19 11.38
C ALA A 39 -3.04 -16.03 12.33
N PHE A 40 -3.08 -14.81 11.81
CA PHE A 40 -3.03 -13.65 12.67
C PHE A 40 -4.28 -13.55 13.54
N VAL A 41 -4.13 -13.03 14.76
CA VAL A 41 -5.23 -12.82 15.70
C VAL A 41 -5.29 -11.37 16.15
N TRP A 42 -6.48 -10.77 16.06
CA TRP A 42 -6.82 -9.44 16.54
C TRP A 42 -8.33 -9.38 16.82
N HIS A 43 -8.78 -8.38 17.56
CA HIS A 43 -10.20 -8.21 17.93
C HIS A 43 -10.75 -6.79 17.69
N ASP A 44 -9.89 -5.84 17.35
CA ASP A 44 -10.22 -4.46 17.01
C ASP A 44 -9.09 -3.82 16.19
N PHE A 45 -9.30 -2.57 15.79
CA PHE A 45 -8.32 -1.81 15.01
C PHE A 45 -6.96 -1.67 15.72
N THR A 46 -6.97 -1.44 17.04
CA THR A 46 -5.74 -1.25 17.81
C THR A 46 -4.91 -2.53 17.88
N SER A 47 -5.55 -3.68 18.13
CA SER A 47 -4.89 -4.99 18.14
C SER A 47 -4.44 -5.42 16.74
N PHE A 48 -5.17 -5.06 15.69
CA PHE A 48 -4.74 -5.22 14.30
C PHE A 48 -3.44 -4.44 14.02
N LEU A 49 -3.39 -3.15 14.38
CA LEU A 49 -2.19 -2.33 14.19
C LEU A 49 -0.98 -2.91 14.94
N ALA A 50 -1.18 -3.42 16.16
CA ALA A 50 -0.10 -4.06 16.91
C ALA A 50 0.44 -5.32 16.20
N ALA A 51 -0.44 -6.14 15.61
CA ALA A 51 -0.03 -7.30 14.81
C ALA A 51 0.71 -6.88 13.52
N TYR A 52 0.21 -5.83 12.84
CA TYR A 52 0.87 -5.24 11.68
C TYR A 52 2.27 -4.73 12.02
N ASP A 53 2.41 -3.91 13.07
CA ASP A 53 3.69 -3.32 13.49
C ASP A 53 4.69 -4.41 13.90
N PHE A 54 4.24 -5.45 14.59
CA PHE A 54 5.06 -6.61 14.91
C PHE A 54 5.58 -7.29 13.64
N SER A 55 4.68 -7.59 12.69
CA SER A 55 5.03 -8.22 11.42
C SER A 55 6.03 -7.36 10.62
N ALA A 56 5.70 -6.09 10.39
CA ALA A 56 6.52 -5.15 9.64
C ALA A 56 7.92 -4.98 10.28
N GLY A 57 8.02 -5.01 11.61
CA GLY A 57 9.28 -4.90 12.35
C GLY A 57 10.23 -6.10 12.22
N LEU A 58 9.82 -7.18 11.56
CA LEU A 58 10.64 -8.36 11.30
C LEU A 58 11.35 -8.35 9.94
N PHE A 59 11.13 -7.33 9.11
CA PHE A 59 11.84 -7.12 7.86
C PHE A 59 12.89 -6.03 8.07
N ARG A 60 14.18 -6.40 8.09
CA ARG A 60 15.26 -5.53 8.58
C ARG A 60 16.42 -5.37 7.61
N SER A 61 16.48 -6.21 6.59
CA SER A 61 17.52 -6.21 5.57
C SER A 61 16.95 -6.20 4.17
N GLU A 62 17.77 -5.84 3.18
CA GLU A 62 17.42 -5.91 1.76
C GLU A 62 16.91 -7.31 1.37
N GLU A 63 17.56 -8.37 1.84
CA GLU A 63 17.14 -9.73 1.51
C GLU A 63 15.81 -10.13 2.19
N ASP A 64 15.44 -9.54 3.34
CA ASP A 64 14.10 -9.79 3.91
C ASP A 64 13.01 -9.14 3.06
N TYR A 65 13.24 -7.93 2.56
CA TYR A 65 12.28 -7.25 1.69
C TYR A 65 12.18 -7.91 0.31
N ALA A 66 13.31 -8.37 -0.26
CA ALA A 66 13.29 -9.17 -1.47
C ALA A 66 12.47 -10.46 -1.28
N ARG A 67 12.67 -11.15 -0.15
CA ARG A 67 11.90 -12.35 0.20
C ARG A 67 10.42 -12.05 0.41
N LEU A 68 10.06 -10.92 1.02
CA LEU A 68 8.69 -10.50 1.23
C LEU A 68 7.96 -10.30 -0.10
N ALA A 69 8.51 -9.49 -1.00
CA ALA A 69 7.93 -9.25 -2.32
C ALA A 69 7.83 -10.53 -3.15
N GLU A 70 8.90 -11.34 -3.14
CA GLU A 70 8.91 -12.61 -3.86
C GLU A 70 7.83 -13.57 -3.36
N HIS A 71 7.73 -13.74 -2.02
CA HIS A 71 6.76 -14.63 -1.39
C HIS A 71 5.34 -14.19 -1.67
N TYR A 72 5.05 -12.89 -1.52
CA TYR A 72 3.74 -12.33 -1.76
C TYR A 72 3.29 -12.53 -3.21
N LEU A 73 4.09 -12.07 -4.17
CA LEU A 73 3.73 -12.11 -5.59
C LEU A 73 3.66 -13.54 -6.14
N THR A 74 4.52 -14.43 -5.66
CA THR A 74 4.43 -15.86 -6.01
C THR A 74 3.13 -16.47 -5.50
N SER A 75 2.65 -16.05 -4.32
CA SER A 75 1.39 -16.52 -3.75
C SER A 75 0.19 -15.96 -4.51
N LEU A 76 0.22 -14.67 -4.83
CA LEU A 76 -0.81 -14.01 -5.64
C LEU A 76 -0.93 -14.64 -7.04
N ALA A 77 0.20 -15.01 -7.65
CA ALA A 77 0.22 -15.71 -8.93
C ALA A 77 -0.45 -17.10 -8.87
N ARG A 78 -0.29 -17.83 -7.74
CA ARG A 78 -0.97 -19.13 -7.53
C ARG A 78 -2.48 -18.98 -7.44
N GLU A 79 -2.97 -17.81 -7.04
CA GLU A 79 -4.39 -17.46 -7.06
C GLU A 79 -4.89 -16.94 -8.42
N GLY A 80 -4.02 -16.92 -9.43
CA GLY A 80 -4.34 -16.57 -10.81
C GLY A 80 -4.22 -15.09 -11.15
N ALA A 81 -3.54 -14.29 -10.31
CA ALA A 81 -3.17 -12.93 -10.68
C ALA A 81 -2.01 -12.91 -11.68
N VAL A 82 -2.09 -12.00 -12.63
CA VAL A 82 -1.04 -11.78 -13.64
C VAL A 82 -0.29 -10.46 -13.43
N TYR A 83 -0.83 -9.58 -12.60
CA TYR A 83 -0.27 -8.25 -12.34
C TYR A 83 -0.54 -7.80 -10.91
N SER A 84 0.42 -7.10 -10.30
CA SER A 84 0.24 -6.42 -9.02
C SER A 84 0.97 -5.08 -8.94
N GLU A 85 0.32 -4.07 -8.37
CA GLU A 85 0.92 -2.82 -7.91
C GLU A 85 0.94 -2.82 -6.38
N ILE A 86 2.15 -2.87 -5.79
CA ILE A 86 2.34 -2.84 -4.33
C ILE A 86 2.70 -1.43 -3.85
N PHE A 87 2.09 -0.99 -2.75
CA PHE A 87 2.46 0.22 -2.04
C PHE A 87 3.71 -0.02 -1.21
N ILE A 88 4.65 0.93 -1.31
CA ILE A 88 5.92 0.90 -0.60
C ILE A 88 6.11 2.23 0.14
N SER A 89 6.61 2.19 1.38
CA SER A 89 6.76 3.38 2.21
C SER A 89 8.23 3.64 2.53
N PRO A 90 8.82 4.76 2.04
CA PRO A 90 10.17 5.17 2.41
C PRO A 90 10.39 5.32 3.92
N ASP A 91 9.34 5.63 4.68
CA ASP A 91 9.41 5.77 6.14
C ASP A 91 9.63 4.41 6.84
N HIS A 92 9.05 3.32 6.30
CA HIS A 92 9.36 1.96 6.77
C HIS A 92 10.83 1.61 6.55
N ALA A 93 11.40 1.96 5.39
CA ALA A 93 12.81 1.75 5.10
C ALA A 93 13.71 2.44 6.15
N VAL A 94 13.43 3.72 6.42
CA VAL A 94 14.20 4.51 7.41
C VAL A 94 14.06 3.92 8.81
N LYS A 95 12.86 3.50 9.22
CA LYS A 95 12.60 2.84 10.52
C LYS A 95 13.35 1.51 10.64
N ALA A 96 13.51 0.77 9.54
CA ALA A 96 14.29 -0.46 9.47
C ALA A 96 15.81 -0.23 9.39
N GLY A 97 16.28 1.02 9.30
CA GLY A 97 17.70 1.36 9.16
C GLY A 97 18.23 1.25 7.73
N LEU A 98 17.36 1.13 6.73
CA LEU A 98 17.70 1.09 5.31
C LEU A 98 17.52 2.46 4.66
N SER A 99 18.30 2.72 3.61
CA SER A 99 17.98 3.82 2.72
C SER A 99 16.71 3.50 1.91
N PRO A 100 15.86 4.48 1.60
CA PRO A 100 14.70 4.27 0.72
C PRO A 100 15.05 3.60 -0.62
N LYS A 101 16.23 3.92 -1.16
CA LYS A 101 16.73 3.30 -2.39
C LYS A 101 17.02 1.81 -2.21
N ALA A 102 17.79 1.44 -1.18
CA ALA A 102 18.11 0.04 -0.89
C ALA A 102 16.83 -0.80 -0.67
N TYR A 103 15.85 -0.25 0.05
CA TYR A 103 14.55 -0.87 0.23
C TYR A 103 13.77 -1.06 -1.08
N ALA A 104 13.67 -0.03 -1.93
CA ALA A 104 12.96 -0.15 -3.20
C ALA A 104 13.67 -1.10 -4.19
N ASP A 105 15.01 -1.08 -4.22
CA ASP A 105 15.80 -1.99 -5.05
C ASP A 105 15.65 -3.45 -4.58
N ALA A 106 15.64 -3.68 -3.26
CA ALA A 106 15.39 -4.99 -2.66
C ALA A 106 13.99 -5.55 -3.00
N LEU A 107 12.94 -4.73 -2.87
CA LEU A 107 11.60 -5.11 -3.30
C LEU A 107 11.56 -5.39 -4.81
N GLY A 108 12.26 -4.59 -5.61
CA GLY A 108 12.41 -4.81 -7.05
C GLY A 108 13.07 -6.14 -7.41
N GLU A 109 14.10 -6.54 -6.66
CA GLU A 109 14.71 -7.86 -6.77
C GLU A 109 13.70 -8.98 -6.45
N GLY A 110 12.91 -8.82 -5.39
CA GLY A 110 11.83 -9.77 -5.05
C GLY A 110 10.75 -9.88 -6.14
N ILE A 111 10.34 -8.75 -6.71
CA ILE A 111 9.43 -8.68 -7.87
C ILE A 111 10.02 -9.46 -9.06
N SER A 112 11.29 -9.22 -9.38
CA SER A 112 12.00 -9.90 -10.47
C SER A 112 12.04 -11.42 -10.26
N ARG A 113 12.36 -11.88 -9.04
CA ARG A 113 12.36 -13.30 -8.68
C ARG A 113 10.98 -13.95 -8.84
N ALA A 114 9.92 -13.30 -8.39
CA ALA A 114 8.56 -13.80 -8.56
C ALA A 114 8.14 -13.86 -10.04
N GLY A 115 8.46 -12.82 -10.82
CA GLY A 115 8.20 -12.78 -12.26
C GLY A 115 8.92 -13.89 -13.01
N ALA A 116 10.19 -14.15 -12.70
CA ALA A 116 10.95 -15.25 -13.30
C ALA A 116 10.36 -16.64 -12.98
N LYS A 117 9.74 -16.81 -11.81
CA LYS A 117 9.14 -18.10 -11.38
C LYS A 117 7.74 -18.33 -11.92
N THR A 118 6.95 -17.28 -12.11
CA THR A 118 5.50 -17.40 -12.28
C THR A 118 4.94 -16.63 -13.48
N GLY A 119 5.71 -15.69 -14.04
CA GLY A 119 5.24 -14.77 -15.08
C GLY A 119 4.42 -13.58 -14.58
N ILE A 120 4.21 -13.45 -13.26
CA ILE A 120 3.51 -12.27 -12.70
C ILE A 120 4.33 -10.99 -12.92
N GLU A 121 3.67 -9.92 -13.34
CA GLU A 121 4.29 -8.60 -13.41
C GLU A 121 4.02 -7.80 -12.13
N GLY A 122 5.06 -7.23 -11.53
CA GLY A 122 4.94 -6.36 -10.36
C GLY A 122 5.38 -4.94 -10.66
N ARG A 123 4.72 -3.95 -10.03
CA ARG A 123 5.15 -2.54 -9.97
C ARG A 123 5.01 -2.02 -8.54
N MET A 124 5.67 -0.89 -8.27
CA MET A 124 5.69 -0.24 -6.97
C MET A 124 5.07 1.15 -7.08
N ILE A 125 4.25 1.48 -6.08
CA ILE A 125 3.71 2.82 -5.85
C ILE A 125 4.32 3.32 -4.54
N VAL A 126 5.08 4.41 -4.62
CA VAL A 126 5.62 5.05 -3.40
C VAL A 126 4.48 5.77 -2.70
N VAL A 127 4.31 5.53 -1.39
CA VAL A 127 3.31 6.22 -0.58
C VAL A 127 3.94 7.15 0.44
N GLY A 128 3.37 8.35 0.57
CA GLY A 128 3.60 9.23 1.72
C GLY A 128 2.59 8.96 2.83
N LEU A 129 3.02 9.09 4.09
CA LEU A 129 2.15 8.93 5.25
C LEU A 129 1.63 10.28 5.75
N ARG A 130 0.33 10.55 5.56
CA ARG A 130 -0.25 11.88 5.84
C ARG A 130 -0.18 12.31 7.31
N HIS A 131 -0.25 11.35 8.24
CA HIS A 131 -0.14 11.62 9.68
C HIS A 131 1.27 11.94 10.15
N VAL A 132 2.30 11.71 9.32
CA VAL A 132 3.67 12.16 9.58
C VAL A 132 3.86 13.64 9.20
N GLY A 133 3.02 14.13 8.28
CA GLY A 133 2.95 15.55 7.90
C GLY A 133 3.30 15.81 6.43
N VAL A 134 2.95 17.01 5.96
CA VAL A 134 3.08 17.44 4.56
C VAL A 134 4.52 17.29 4.05
N ASP A 135 5.52 17.71 4.84
CA ASP A 135 6.93 17.62 4.46
C ASP A 135 7.38 16.17 4.22
N ALA A 136 6.87 15.22 5.00
CA ALA A 136 7.18 13.80 4.83
C ALA A 136 6.57 13.24 3.54
N VAL A 137 5.32 13.60 3.24
CA VAL A 137 4.63 13.21 2.00
C VAL A 137 5.34 13.83 0.78
N GLU A 138 5.75 15.09 0.84
CA GLU A 138 6.52 15.73 -0.23
C GLU A 138 7.89 15.05 -0.42
N LYS A 139 8.58 14.69 0.67
CA LYS A 139 9.84 13.95 0.61
C LYS A 139 9.67 12.59 -0.07
N ALA A 140 8.57 11.88 0.20
CA ALA A 140 8.24 10.62 -0.45
C ALA A 140 7.99 10.81 -1.96
N ALA A 141 7.22 11.84 -2.36
CA ALA A 141 7.00 12.17 -3.77
C ALA A 141 8.32 12.48 -4.51
N ARG A 142 9.18 13.27 -3.87
CA ARG A 142 10.52 13.60 -4.39
C ARG A 142 11.42 12.37 -4.51
N PHE A 143 11.28 11.40 -3.60
CA PHE A 143 11.96 10.11 -3.72
C PHE A 143 11.43 9.32 -4.92
N ALA A 144 10.11 9.19 -5.06
CA ALA A 144 9.48 8.49 -6.19
C ALA A 144 9.96 9.06 -7.53
N ALA A 145 9.88 10.37 -7.68
CA ALA A 145 10.27 11.12 -8.88
C ALA A 145 11.75 10.96 -9.26
N ARG A 146 12.63 10.72 -8.28
CA ARG A 146 14.08 10.58 -8.49
C ARG A 146 14.60 9.17 -8.28
N SER A 147 13.73 8.19 -8.08
CA SER A 147 14.13 6.83 -7.70
C SER A 147 15.04 6.19 -8.75
N GLY A 148 14.82 6.48 -10.03
CA GLY A 148 15.50 5.85 -11.16
C GLY A 148 15.22 4.35 -11.28
N ASN A 149 14.34 3.81 -10.43
CA ASN A 149 13.97 2.41 -10.42
C ASN A 149 12.77 2.21 -11.38
N PRO A 150 12.91 1.42 -12.45
CA PRO A 150 11.88 1.32 -13.49
C PRO A 150 10.59 0.64 -13.01
N LEU A 151 10.61 -0.01 -11.85
CA LEU A 151 9.44 -0.62 -11.24
C LEU A 151 8.61 0.39 -10.43
N VAL A 152 9.15 1.57 -10.11
CA VAL A 152 8.38 2.65 -9.47
C VAL A 152 7.58 3.39 -10.53
N THR A 153 6.27 3.14 -10.59
CA THR A 153 5.39 3.67 -11.64
C THR A 153 4.32 4.61 -11.11
N GLY A 154 4.19 4.73 -9.79
CA GLY A 154 3.17 5.56 -9.18
C GLY A 154 3.59 6.22 -7.89
N PHE A 155 2.79 7.21 -7.50
CA PHE A 155 2.81 7.83 -6.20
C PHE A 155 1.41 7.85 -5.60
N GLY A 156 1.33 7.72 -4.28
CA GLY A 156 0.10 7.92 -3.54
C GLY A 156 0.30 8.37 -2.12
N MET A 157 -0.80 8.42 -1.38
CA MET A 157 -0.82 8.78 0.03
C MET A 157 -1.73 7.85 0.81
N ALA A 158 -1.27 7.48 2.01
CA ALA A 158 -1.95 6.58 2.93
C ALA A 158 -1.79 7.07 4.38
N GLY A 159 -2.23 6.25 5.34
CA GLY A 159 -2.24 6.56 6.76
C GLY A 159 -3.58 7.09 7.24
N ASP A 160 -3.62 7.70 8.44
CA ASP A 160 -4.87 8.17 9.05
C ASP A 160 -5.57 9.23 8.18
N GLU A 161 -6.68 8.83 7.55
CA GLU A 161 -7.45 9.67 6.62
C GLU A 161 -8.00 10.95 7.27
N ARG A 162 -8.11 10.98 8.60
CA ARG A 162 -8.62 12.13 9.37
C ARG A 162 -7.60 13.26 9.50
N VAL A 163 -6.33 13.04 9.12
CA VAL A 163 -5.24 13.98 9.37
C VAL A 163 -4.92 14.83 8.14
N GLY A 164 -5.01 16.15 8.29
CA GLY A 164 -4.70 17.14 7.25
C GLY A 164 -5.75 17.20 6.15
N ASP A 165 -5.76 18.29 5.38
CA ASP A 165 -6.68 18.45 4.25
C ASP A 165 -5.97 18.02 2.95
N LEU A 166 -6.70 17.43 2.00
CA LEU A 166 -6.09 16.96 0.74
C LEU A 166 -5.42 18.09 -0.07
N GLU A 167 -5.89 19.32 0.09
CA GLU A 167 -5.29 20.51 -0.52
C GLU A 167 -3.84 20.73 -0.06
N ASP A 168 -3.52 20.43 1.20
CA ASP A 168 -2.17 20.61 1.77
C ASP A 168 -1.13 19.72 1.07
N PHE A 169 -1.57 18.59 0.50
CA PHE A 169 -0.70 17.61 -0.13
C PHE A 169 -0.58 17.76 -1.64
N VAL A 170 -1.32 18.69 -2.26
CA VAL A 170 -1.34 18.89 -3.73
C VAL A 170 0.07 19.01 -4.30
N ARG A 171 0.97 19.73 -3.61
CA ARG A 171 2.35 19.90 -4.07
C ARG A 171 3.09 18.58 -4.26
N ALA A 172 2.90 17.62 -3.34
CA ALA A 172 3.53 16.30 -3.44
C ALA A 172 3.02 15.53 -4.68
N PHE A 173 1.71 15.59 -4.93
CA PHE A 173 1.11 14.95 -6.09
C PHE A 173 1.52 15.62 -7.42
N GLU A 174 1.68 16.94 -7.46
CA GLU A 174 2.21 17.61 -8.65
C GLU A 174 3.66 17.23 -8.94
N ILE A 175 4.51 17.07 -7.92
CA ILE A 175 5.89 16.58 -8.11
C ILE A 175 5.89 15.19 -8.78
N ALA A 176 5.02 14.29 -8.34
CA ALA A 176 4.90 12.96 -8.93
C ALA A 176 4.34 13.01 -10.36
N ARG A 177 3.34 13.85 -10.62
CA ARG A 177 2.75 14.03 -11.95
C ARG A 177 3.73 14.64 -12.95
N GLU A 178 4.50 15.65 -12.54
CA GLU A 178 5.58 16.26 -13.34
C GLU A 178 6.66 15.23 -13.71
N ALA A 179 6.87 14.22 -12.86
CA ALA A 179 7.78 13.10 -13.12
C ALA A 179 7.16 11.98 -13.97
N GLY A 180 5.90 12.12 -14.40
CA GLY A 180 5.19 11.13 -15.22
C GLY A 180 4.68 9.90 -14.46
N LEU A 181 4.59 9.96 -13.13
CA LEU A 181 4.07 8.86 -12.31
C LEU A 181 2.54 8.83 -12.31
N GLY A 182 1.98 7.62 -12.24
CA GLY A 182 0.56 7.41 -11.97
C GLY A 182 0.18 7.88 -10.57
N ILE A 183 -1.06 8.35 -10.40
CA ILE A 183 -1.54 8.91 -9.13
C ILE A 183 -2.73 8.11 -8.60
N THR A 184 -2.61 7.63 -7.36
CA THR A 184 -3.69 7.07 -6.55
C THR A 184 -3.66 7.68 -5.14
N VAL A 185 -4.78 7.71 -4.43
CA VAL A 185 -4.86 8.25 -3.07
C VAL A 185 -5.94 7.53 -2.28
N HIS A 186 -5.67 7.21 -1.01
CA HIS A 186 -6.70 6.67 -0.12
C HIS A 186 -7.71 7.77 0.20
N ALA A 187 -8.99 7.52 -0.09
CA ALA A 187 -10.09 8.41 0.24
C ALA A 187 -11.40 7.62 0.37
N GLY A 188 -12.28 8.02 1.28
CA GLY A 188 -13.57 7.38 1.49
C GLY A 188 -13.48 6.01 2.15
N GLU A 189 -12.46 5.76 2.98
CA GLU A 189 -12.35 4.56 3.80
C GLU A 189 -12.89 4.85 5.21
N LEU A 190 -12.23 5.74 5.93
CA LEU A 190 -12.59 6.16 7.29
C LEU A 190 -13.43 7.45 7.29
N MET A 191 -13.21 8.33 6.29
CA MET A 191 -13.98 9.57 6.11
C MET A 191 -15.11 9.38 5.08
N GLY A 192 -16.10 10.28 5.10
CA GLY A 192 -17.27 10.22 4.23
C GLY A 192 -16.96 10.47 2.75
N TRP A 193 -18.03 10.49 1.94
CA TRP A 193 -17.96 10.81 0.51
C TRP A 193 -17.28 12.16 0.21
N GLU A 194 -17.27 13.11 1.16
CA GLU A 194 -16.61 14.41 1.04
C GLU A 194 -15.10 14.27 0.84
N SER A 195 -14.47 13.27 1.47
CA SER A 195 -13.04 12.98 1.29
C SER A 195 -12.75 12.51 -0.15
N VAL A 196 -13.64 11.69 -0.71
CA VAL A 196 -13.55 11.23 -2.10
C VAL A 196 -13.75 12.41 -3.05
N ALA A 197 -14.72 13.28 -2.79
CA ALA A 197 -14.92 14.50 -3.58
C ALA A 197 -13.68 15.41 -3.56
N ALA A 198 -13.12 15.66 -2.38
CA ALA A 198 -11.90 16.43 -2.22
C ALA A 198 -10.70 15.81 -2.95
N ALA A 199 -10.58 14.48 -2.96
CA ALA A 199 -9.54 13.78 -3.73
C ALA A 199 -9.69 14.05 -5.23
N LEU A 200 -10.91 13.99 -5.76
CA LEU A 200 -11.17 14.30 -7.17
C LEU A 200 -10.90 15.78 -7.50
N ASP A 201 -11.24 16.69 -6.61
CA ASP A 201 -11.12 18.14 -6.84
C ASP A 201 -9.66 18.62 -6.76
N HIS A 202 -8.94 18.22 -5.72
CA HIS A 202 -7.60 18.74 -5.44
C HIS A 202 -6.49 17.87 -6.03
N ILE A 203 -6.57 16.55 -5.82
CA ILE A 203 -5.47 15.63 -6.21
C ILE A 203 -5.59 15.21 -7.67
N ARG A 204 -6.81 15.08 -8.18
CA ARG A 204 -7.11 14.63 -9.56
C ARG A 204 -6.45 13.28 -9.88
N PRO A 205 -6.70 12.23 -9.08
CA PRO A 205 -6.03 10.94 -9.25
C PRO A 205 -6.62 10.18 -10.45
N ALA A 206 -5.90 9.17 -10.93
CA ALA A 206 -6.47 8.23 -11.91
C ALA A 206 -7.32 7.16 -11.21
N ARG A 207 -7.00 6.85 -9.94
CA ARG A 207 -7.64 5.82 -9.13
C ARG A 207 -7.79 6.29 -7.68
N ILE A 208 -8.78 5.76 -6.97
CA ILE A 208 -8.99 6.04 -5.55
C ILE A 208 -8.85 4.74 -4.78
N GLY A 209 -7.96 4.75 -3.78
CA GLY A 209 -7.84 3.68 -2.80
C GLY A 209 -9.11 3.63 -1.95
N HIS A 210 -9.74 2.46 -1.87
CA HIS A 210 -11.07 2.25 -1.28
C HIS A 210 -12.18 2.98 -2.05
N GLY A 211 -12.45 4.25 -1.73
CA GLY A 211 -13.56 5.03 -2.30
C GLY A 211 -14.95 4.53 -1.93
N VAL A 212 -15.06 3.59 -1.00
CA VAL A 212 -16.29 2.84 -0.73
C VAL A 212 -17.40 3.70 -0.13
N ARG A 213 -17.05 4.75 0.61
CA ARG A 213 -18.02 5.70 1.17
C ARG A 213 -18.54 6.70 0.15
N ALA A 214 -18.08 6.68 -1.11
CA ALA A 214 -18.68 7.45 -2.19
C ALA A 214 -20.17 7.11 -2.40
N ILE A 215 -20.59 5.89 -2.04
CA ILE A 215 -21.98 5.42 -2.14
C ILE A 215 -22.97 6.28 -1.34
N GLU A 216 -22.49 7.04 -0.36
CA GLU A 216 -23.31 7.94 0.47
C GLU A 216 -23.83 9.15 -0.34
N ASN A 217 -23.25 9.43 -1.51
CA ASN A 217 -23.66 10.51 -2.40
C ASN A 217 -23.85 10.01 -3.86
N PRO A 218 -25.10 9.86 -4.34
CA PRO A 218 -25.38 9.39 -5.70
C PRO A 218 -24.78 10.26 -6.82
N ASP A 219 -24.69 11.57 -6.64
CA ASP A 219 -24.11 12.48 -7.64
C ASP A 219 -22.60 12.26 -7.75
N LEU A 220 -21.93 11.97 -6.62
CA LEU A 220 -20.52 11.61 -6.62
C LEU A 220 -20.28 10.26 -7.31
N VAL A 221 -21.13 9.25 -7.06
CA VAL A 221 -21.05 7.96 -7.76
C VAL A 221 -21.16 8.16 -9.27
N LYS A 222 -22.10 9.00 -9.72
CA LYS A 222 -22.23 9.37 -11.13
C LYS A 222 -20.97 10.07 -11.65
N ARG A 223 -20.42 11.03 -10.90
CA ARG A 223 -19.17 11.72 -11.27
C ARG A 223 -18.00 10.75 -11.44
N ILE A 224 -17.83 9.79 -10.53
CA ILE A 224 -16.77 8.77 -10.59
C ILE A 224 -16.92 7.92 -11.87
N ALA A 225 -18.15 7.45 -12.14
CA ALA A 225 -18.45 6.65 -13.33
C ALA A 225 -18.22 7.43 -14.63
N ASP A 226 -18.74 8.66 -14.72
CA ASP A 226 -18.59 9.53 -15.89
C ASP A 226 -17.13 9.90 -16.17
N SER A 227 -16.31 9.99 -15.11
CA SER A 227 -14.88 10.34 -15.21
C SER A 227 -13.97 9.13 -15.45
N GLY A 228 -14.51 7.91 -15.45
CA GLY A 228 -13.72 6.68 -15.60
C GLY A 228 -12.72 6.42 -14.46
N ILE A 229 -12.99 6.94 -13.26
CA ILE A 229 -12.10 6.77 -12.10
C ILE A 229 -12.26 5.36 -11.53
N VAL A 230 -11.16 4.64 -11.37
CA VAL A 230 -11.14 3.29 -10.79
C VAL A 230 -11.19 3.38 -9.26
N LEU A 231 -12.04 2.59 -8.63
CA LEU A 231 -12.04 2.39 -7.17
C LEU A 231 -11.33 1.08 -6.83
N GLU A 232 -10.28 1.18 -6.03
CA GLU A 232 -9.50 0.05 -5.55
C GLU A 232 -10.12 -0.49 -4.24
N CYS A 233 -11.29 -1.13 -4.35
CA CYS A 233 -12.03 -1.62 -3.19
C CYS A 233 -11.33 -2.80 -2.49
N CYS A 234 -11.30 -2.77 -1.15
CA CYS A 234 -10.70 -3.81 -0.31
C CYS A 234 -11.74 -4.41 0.66
N PRO A 235 -12.63 -5.34 0.21
CA PRO A 235 -13.76 -5.81 1.01
C PRO A 235 -13.36 -6.39 2.38
N GLY A 236 -12.31 -7.24 2.41
CA GLY A 236 -11.81 -7.83 3.65
C GLY A 236 -11.30 -6.76 4.64
N SER A 237 -10.60 -5.74 4.14
CA SER A 237 -10.16 -4.60 4.94
C SER A 237 -11.36 -3.85 5.51
N ASN A 238 -12.33 -3.50 4.67
CA ASN A 238 -13.49 -2.72 5.09
C ASN A 238 -14.30 -3.40 6.20
N VAL A 239 -14.47 -4.72 6.12
CA VAL A 239 -15.14 -5.50 7.17
C VAL A 239 -14.28 -5.58 8.42
N ALA A 240 -12.99 -5.91 8.29
CA ALA A 240 -12.08 -6.06 9.42
C ALA A 240 -11.89 -4.76 10.23
N LEU A 241 -11.96 -3.61 9.55
CA LEU A 241 -11.83 -2.28 10.17
C LEU A 241 -13.18 -1.67 10.56
N GLY A 242 -14.30 -2.39 10.37
CA GLY A 242 -15.64 -1.94 10.75
C GLY A 242 -16.18 -0.78 9.91
N VAL A 243 -15.68 -0.59 8.69
CA VAL A 243 -16.19 0.40 7.73
C VAL A 243 -17.57 -0.01 7.22
N PHE A 244 -17.76 -1.30 6.97
CA PHE A 244 -19.04 -1.92 6.61
C PHE A 244 -19.26 -3.22 7.40
N PRO A 245 -20.52 -3.60 7.66
CA PRO A 245 -20.85 -4.85 8.37
C PRO A 245 -20.53 -6.11 7.57
#